data_AF-A0A8B7S5K7-F1
#
_entry.id   AF-A0A8B7S5K7-F1
#
_cell.length_a   1.000
_cell.length_b   1.000
_cell.length_c   1.000
_cell.angle_alpha   90.00
_cell.angle_beta   90.00
_cell.angle_gamma   90.00
#
_symmetry.space_group_name_H-M   'P 1'
#
loop_
_entity.id
_entity.type
_entity.pdbx_description
1 polymer ?
#
loop_
_entity_poly.entity_id
_entity_poly.type
_entity_poly.pdbx_seq_one_letter_code
_entity_poly.pdbx_strand_id
1 'polypeptide(L)'
;MVEPCEFSHLNCFHVPHPQLEKPLRANGTTGLRVCWRQLFFSAFVAAWLKKIFGDHPIPKYEVNPRTTEILHHLSERNRVRDKDIHLVIEDLKQKASEYESEDSFFFLSFIPAVNDVTSDLFHTKSKNEEIKLELAKLEKNLTATLVLEKCLQEDLKKAELHLCTERARVDNRLQNMDFLKAKSEEFRFGIRAAEEKLSARGMDASLSHQSLVALSEKLAELKRQTTPLKKKLESYLDLMPVAIFITFFFLKSSLLIFPKGPE
;
A
#
# COMPACT_ATOMS: atom_id res chain seq x y z
N MET A 1 -35.55 -9.75 -25.95
CA MET A 1 -35.61 -9.97 -27.41
C MET A 1 -36.59 -11.10 -27.63
N VAL A 2 -37.82 -10.73 -27.95
CA VAL A 2 -38.93 -11.65 -28.24
C VAL A 2 -39.24 -11.37 -29.70
N GLU A 3 -38.85 -12.31 -30.56
CA GLU A 3 -39.11 -12.33 -32.00
C GLU A 3 -40.02 -13.56 -32.28
N PRO A 4 -40.82 -13.54 -33.34
CA PRO A 4 -42.27 -13.60 -33.23
C PRO A 4 -42.86 -14.89 -33.81
N CYS A 5 -44.16 -15.06 -33.54
CA CYS A 5 -45.02 -16.07 -34.14
C CYS A 5 -44.95 -16.06 -35.68
N GLU A 6 -44.40 -17.13 -36.26
CA GLU A 6 -44.67 -17.45 -37.67
C GLU A 6 -45.95 -18.29 -37.78
N PHE A 7 -47.01 -17.58 -38.17
CA PHE A 7 -48.28 -18.10 -38.62
C PHE A 7 -48.11 -18.59 -40.07
N SER A 8 -47.71 -19.84 -40.24
CA SER A 8 -47.44 -20.41 -41.57
C SER A 8 -48.45 -21.49 -41.91
N HIS A 9 -49.39 -21.09 -42.77
CA HIS A 9 -50.18 -21.90 -43.70
C HIS A 9 -51.17 -22.91 -43.11
N LEU A 10 -52.43 -22.45 -43.07
CA LEU A 10 -53.62 -23.26 -43.30
C LEU A 10 -53.38 -24.23 -44.47
N ASN A 11 -53.06 -25.49 -44.16
CA ASN A 11 -53.43 -26.58 -45.03
C ASN A 11 -54.85 -26.99 -44.66
N CYS A 12 -55.80 -26.41 -45.40
CA CYS A 12 -57.15 -26.93 -45.53
C CYS A 12 -57.08 -28.40 -45.92
N PHE A 13 -57.08 -29.30 -44.93
CA PHE A 13 -57.41 -30.69 -45.16
C PHE A 13 -58.86 -30.70 -45.63
N HIS A 14 -59.02 -30.78 -46.95
CA HIS A 14 -60.25 -31.12 -47.61
C HIS A 14 -60.68 -32.49 -47.08
N VAL A 15 -61.52 -32.47 -46.04
CA VAL A 15 -62.29 -33.64 -45.63
C VAL A 15 -63.14 -34.00 -46.84
N PRO A 16 -63.01 -35.21 -47.42
CA PRO A 16 -63.87 -35.61 -48.52
C PRO A 16 -65.31 -35.55 -48.01
N HIS A 17 -66.08 -34.63 -48.56
CA HIS A 17 -67.51 -34.56 -48.35
C HIS A 17 -68.07 -35.95 -48.64
N PRO A 18 -68.85 -36.59 -47.74
CA PRO A 18 -69.56 -37.80 -48.10
C PRO A 18 -70.46 -37.42 -49.28
N GLN A 19 -70.19 -38.02 -50.43
CA GLN A 19 -71.04 -37.91 -51.60
C GLN A 19 -72.43 -38.35 -51.16
N LEU A 20 -73.33 -37.38 -50.99
CA LEU A 20 -74.77 -37.62 -50.94
C LEU A 20 -75.12 -38.29 -52.26
N GLU A 21 -75.21 -39.62 -52.24
CA GLU A 21 -75.67 -40.42 -53.36
C GLU A 21 -77.01 -39.85 -53.84
N LYS A 22 -76.99 -39.27 -55.04
CA LYS A 22 -78.19 -38.85 -55.75
C LYS A 22 -79.00 -40.11 -56.09
N PRO A 23 -80.31 -40.18 -55.76
CA PRO A 23 -81.09 -41.35 -56.09
C PRO A 23 -81.35 -41.39 -57.59
N LEU A 24 -80.80 -42.40 -58.25
CA LEU A 24 -81.20 -42.81 -59.59
C LEU A 24 -82.69 -43.11 -59.60
N ARG A 25 -83.41 -42.34 -60.42
CA ARG A 25 -84.85 -42.41 -60.63
C ARG A 25 -85.18 -43.73 -61.32
N ALA A 26 -85.67 -44.70 -60.55
CA ALA A 26 -86.34 -45.89 -61.07
C ALA A 26 -87.70 -46.03 -60.38
N ASN A 27 -88.75 -45.83 -61.18
CA ASN A 27 -90.15 -46.03 -60.83
C ASN A 27 -90.42 -47.50 -60.52
N GLY A 28 -91.26 -47.75 -59.50
CA GLY A 28 -91.87 -49.07 -59.25
C GLY A 28 -91.05 -50.04 -58.39
N THR A 29 -90.71 -49.69 -57.15
CA THR A 29 -90.24 -50.65 -56.12
C THR A 29 -90.25 -49.99 -54.74
N THR A 30 -91.44 -49.85 -54.15
CA THR A 30 -91.59 -49.46 -52.73
C THR A 30 -91.56 -50.68 -51.81
N GLY A 31 -92.05 -51.85 -52.24
CA GLY A 31 -92.04 -53.09 -51.43
C GLY A 31 -90.67 -53.76 -51.26
N LEU A 32 -89.85 -53.86 -52.32
CA LEU A 32 -88.52 -54.47 -52.23
C LEU A 32 -87.50 -53.61 -51.48
N ARG A 33 -87.58 -52.27 -51.61
CA ARG A 33 -86.65 -51.33 -50.96
C ARG A 33 -86.75 -51.35 -49.43
N VAL A 34 -87.97 -51.55 -48.91
CA VAL A 34 -88.24 -51.69 -47.47
C VAL A 34 -87.67 -53.02 -46.94
N CYS A 35 -87.72 -54.09 -47.73
CA CYS A 35 -87.18 -55.41 -47.37
C CYS A 35 -85.65 -55.39 -47.19
N TRP A 36 -84.90 -54.75 -48.11
CA TRP A 36 -83.44 -54.66 -48.01
C TRP A 36 -82.95 -53.80 -46.85
N ARG A 37 -83.63 -52.67 -46.57
CA ARG A 37 -83.30 -51.78 -45.45
C ARG A 37 -83.51 -52.47 -44.10
N GLN A 38 -84.61 -53.22 -43.96
CA GLN A 38 -84.93 -53.96 -42.76
C GLN A 38 -83.94 -55.11 -42.50
N LEU A 39 -83.56 -55.84 -43.55
CA LEU A 39 -82.54 -56.91 -43.46
C LEU A 39 -81.17 -56.36 -43.06
N PHE A 40 -80.77 -55.20 -43.59
CA PHE A 40 -79.51 -54.54 -43.24
C PHE A 40 -79.46 -54.14 -41.76
N PHE A 41 -80.50 -53.45 -41.26
CA PHE A 41 -80.56 -53.07 -39.85
C PHE A 41 -80.59 -54.29 -38.92
N SER A 42 -81.30 -55.36 -39.30
CA SER A 42 -81.35 -56.59 -38.52
C SER A 42 -79.98 -57.25 -38.40
N ALA A 43 -79.21 -57.33 -39.50
CA ALA A 43 -77.87 -57.89 -39.49
C ALA A 43 -76.89 -57.03 -38.66
N PHE A 44 -76.97 -55.70 -38.79
CA PHE A 44 -76.15 -54.78 -38.01
C PHE A 44 -76.43 -54.88 -36.50
N VAL A 45 -77.70 -54.91 -36.10
CA VAL A 45 -78.11 -55.07 -34.70
C VAL A 45 -77.65 -56.42 -34.14
N ALA A 46 -77.76 -57.51 -34.90
CA ALA A 46 -77.29 -58.83 -34.46
C ALA A 46 -75.75 -58.84 -34.22
N ALA A 47 -74.98 -58.22 -35.10
CA ALA A 47 -73.52 -58.10 -34.94
C ALA A 47 -73.14 -57.21 -33.74
N TRP A 48 -73.84 -56.08 -33.57
CA TRP A 48 -73.64 -55.20 -32.43
C TRP A 48 -74.00 -55.87 -31.10
N LEU A 49 -75.14 -56.57 -31.01
CA LEU A 49 -75.51 -57.33 -29.81
C LEU A 49 -74.46 -58.39 -29.49
N LYS A 50 -73.98 -59.15 -30.48
CA LYS A 50 -72.88 -60.11 -30.28
C LYS A 50 -71.62 -59.43 -29.73
N LYS A 51 -71.28 -58.23 -30.20
CA LYS A 51 -70.14 -57.45 -29.68
C LYS A 51 -70.35 -57.02 -28.22
N ILE A 52 -71.54 -56.56 -27.85
CA ILE A 52 -71.84 -56.08 -26.48
C ILE A 52 -71.89 -57.24 -25.48
N PHE A 53 -72.51 -58.36 -25.84
CA PHE A 53 -72.65 -59.51 -24.95
C PHE A 53 -71.39 -60.40 -24.92
N GLY A 54 -70.52 -60.32 -25.94
CA GLY A 54 -69.30 -61.12 -26.00
C GLY A 54 -69.62 -62.61 -25.98
N ASP A 55 -69.13 -63.31 -24.96
CA ASP A 55 -69.37 -64.74 -24.75
C ASP A 55 -70.70 -65.05 -24.04
N HIS A 56 -71.44 -64.04 -23.59
CA HIS A 56 -72.73 -64.23 -22.92
C HIS A 56 -73.86 -64.48 -23.93
N PRO A 57 -74.85 -65.32 -23.60
CA PRO A 57 -75.98 -65.56 -24.48
C PRO A 57 -76.83 -64.30 -24.65
N ILE A 58 -77.14 -63.95 -25.90
CA ILE A 58 -77.99 -62.81 -26.24
C ILE A 58 -79.43 -63.12 -25.80
N PRO A 59 -80.09 -62.24 -25.01
CA PRO A 59 -81.48 -62.42 -24.61
C PRO A 59 -82.41 -62.57 -25.81
N LYS A 60 -83.42 -63.45 -25.69
CA LYS A 60 -84.44 -63.62 -26.74
C LYS A 60 -85.22 -62.30 -26.90
N TYR A 61 -85.37 -61.86 -28.15
CA TYR A 61 -86.16 -60.68 -28.51
C TYR A 61 -86.95 -60.92 -29.80
N GLU A 62 -88.02 -60.16 -29.99
CA GLU A 62 -88.83 -60.24 -31.19
C GLU A 62 -88.21 -59.42 -32.32
N VAL A 63 -87.89 -60.07 -33.44
CA VAL A 63 -87.34 -59.42 -34.64
C VAL A 63 -88.49 -58.87 -35.48
N ASN A 64 -88.92 -57.64 -35.17
CA ASN A 64 -89.88 -56.88 -35.95
C ASN A 64 -89.31 -55.48 -36.29
N PRO A 65 -89.89 -54.75 -37.27
CA PRO A 65 -89.38 -53.45 -37.71
C PRO A 65 -89.14 -52.44 -36.58
N ARG A 66 -90.08 -52.36 -35.63
CA ARG A 66 -90.01 -51.43 -34.50
C ARG A 66 -88.85 -51.78 -33.56
N THR A 67 -88.71 -53.06 -33.19
CA THR A 67 -87.65 -53.51 -32.27
C THR A 67 -86.27 -53.33 -32.89
N THR A 68 -86.10 -53.67 -34.17
CA THR A 68 -84.83 -53.50 -34.88
C THR A 68 -84.44 -52.02 -35.03
N GLU A 69 -85.40 -51.13 -35.30
CA GLU A 69 -85.14 -49.68 -35.40
C GLU A 69 -84.71 -49.08 -34.06
N ILE A 70 -85.36 -49.45 -32.96
CA ILE A 70 -84.98 -49.02 -31.60
C ILE A 70 -83.57 -49.49 -31.24
N LEU A 71 -83.26 -50.77 -31.49
CA LEU A 71 -81.94 -51.33 -31.20
C LEU A 71 -80.85 -50.72 -32.09
N HIS A 72 -81.15 -50.44 -33.36
CA HIS A 72 -80.23 -49.73 -34.25
C HIS A 72 -79.95 -48.33 -33.72
N HIS A 73 -80.96 -47.55 -33.33
CA HIS A 73 -80.74 -46.23 -32.73
C HIS A 73 -79.96 -46.29 -31.42
N LEU A 74 -80.21 -47.29 -30.58
CA LEU A 74 -79.44 -47.50 -29.35
C LEU A 74 -77.98 -47.81 -29.66
N SER A 75 -77.71 -48.66 -30.65
CA SER A 75 -76.35 -49.01 -31.07
C SER A 75 -75.59 -47.81 -31.62
N GLU A 76 -76.26 -46.94 -32.38
CA GLU A 76 -75.67 -45.71 -32.91
C GLU A 76 -75.36 -44.72 -31.79
N ARG A 77 -76.28 -44.55 -30.82
CA ARG A 77 -76.03 -43.73 -29.63
C ARG A 77 -74.91 -44.28 -28.77
N ASN A 78 -74.82 -45.60 -28.59
CA ASN A 78 -73.71 -46.22 -27.87
C ASN A 78 -72.40 -46.00 -28.59
N ARG A 79 -72.37 -46.18 -29.92
CA ARG A 79 -71.18 -45.93 -30.73
C ARG A 79 -70.66 -44.50 -30.59
N VAL A 80 -71.54 -43.50 -30.57
CA VAL A 80 -71.14 -42.10 -30.34
C VAL A 80 -70.60 -41.92 -28.92
N ARG A 81 -71.34 -42.38 -27.90
CA ARG A 81 -70.88 -42.25 -26.51
C ARG A 81 -69.58 -42.98 -26.22
N ASP A 82 -69.37 -44.16 -26.79
CA ASP A 82 -68.14 -44.94 -26.61
C ASP A 82 -66.94 -44.21 -27.20
N LYS A 83 -67.13 -43.51 -28.33
CA LYS A 83 -66.09 -42.63 -28.90
C LYS A 83 -65.80 -41.44 -27.99
N ASP A 84 -66.84 -40.77 -27.49
CA ASP A 84 -66.68 -39.61 -26.61
C ASP A 84 -65.98 -40.01 -25.30
N ILE A 85 -66.38 -41.14 -24.70
CA ILE A 85 -65.75 -41.69 -23.50
C ILE A 85 -64.30 -42.05 -23.77
N HIS A 86 -64.00 -42.70 -24.90
CA HIS A 86 -62.63 -43.02 -25.26
C HIS A 86 -61.76 -41.75 -25.36
N LEU A 87 -62.27 -40.69 -26.00
CA LEU A 87 -61.54 -39.42 -26.10
C LEU A 87 -61.27 -38.81 -24.73
N VAL A 88 -62.25 -38.80 -23.82
CA VAL A 88 -62.07 -38.29 -22.45
C VAL A 88 -61.05 -39.14 -21.68
N ILE A 89 -61.06 -40.47 -21.84
CA ILE A 89 -60.08 -41.34 -21.18
C ILE A 89 -58.66 -41.03 -21.66
N GLU A 90 -58.46 -40.88 -22.98
CA GLU A 90 -57.14 -40.58 -23.53
C GLU A 90 -56.66 -39.18 -23.13
N ASP A 91 -57.54 -38.18 -23.12
CA ASP A 91 -57.24 -36.84 -22.62
C ASP A 91 -56.79 -36.86 -21.14
N LEU A 92 -57.52 -37.57 -20.28
CA LEU A 92 -57.17 -37.69 -18.87
C LEU A 92 -55.85 -38.44 -18.65
N LYS A 93 -55.56 -39.47 -19.44
CA LYS A 93 -54.26 -40.18 -19.39
C LYS A 93 -53.12 -39.26 -19.81
N GLN A 94 -53.30 -38.51 -20.90
CA GLN A 94 -52.31 -37.54 -21.35
C GLN A 94 -52.07 -36.49 -20.25
N LYS A 95 -53.14 -35.92 -19.68
CA LYS A 95 -53.03 -34.93 -18.61
C LYS A 95 -52.32 -35.47 -17.37
N ALA A 96 -52.59 -36.71 -16.99
CA ALA A 96 -51.88 -37.37 -15.89
C ALA A 96 -50.38 -37.51 -16.17
N SER A 97 -50.02 -37.93 -17.39
CA SER A 97 -48.61 -38.04 -17.81
C SER A 97 -47.90 -36.69 -17.87
N GLU A 98 -48.59 -35.63 -18.30
CA GLU A 98 -48.05 -34.27 -18.31
C GLU A 98 -47.71 -33.81 -16.89
N TYR A 99 -48.63 -33.97 -15.93
CA TYR A 99 -48.39 -33.59 -14.54
C TYR A 99 -47.25 -34.39 -13.90
N GLU A 100 -47.13 -35.69 -14.19
CA GLU A 100 -46.01 -36.50 -13.71
C GLU A 100 -44.67 -36.02 -14.27
N SER A 101 -44.64 -35.61 -15.55
CA SER A 101 -43.44 -35.05 -16.17
C SER A 101 -43.08 -33.67 -15.62
N GLU A 102 -44.07 -32.83 -15.32
CA GLU A 102 -43.88 -31.52 -14.69
C GLU A 102 -43.35 -31.66 -13.26
N ASP A 103 -43.90 -32.59 -12.49
CA ASP A 103 -43.42 -32.92 -11.14
C ASP A 103 -41.99 -33.42 -11.18
N SER A 104 -41.69 -34.37 -12.08
CA SER A 104 -40.33 -34.86 -12.31
C SER A 104 -39.37 -33.74 -12.71
N PHE A 105 -39.78 -32.83 -13.61
CA PHE A 105 -38.96 -31.69 -13.99
C PHE A 105 -38.71 -30.73 -12.82
N PHE A 106 -39.74 -30.43 -12.02
CA PHE A 106 -39.61 -29.60 -10.82
C PHE A 106 -38.60 -30.21 -9.83
N PHE A 107 -38.73 -31.50 -9.53
CA PHE A 107 -37.83 -32.18 -8.60
C PHE A 107 -36.41 -32.39 -9.13
N LEU A 108 -36.26 -32.73 -10.41
CA LEU A 108 -34.95 -33.09 -10.99
C LEU A 108 -34.15 -31.89 -11.49
N SER A 109 -34.82 -30.84 -11.97
CA SER A 109 -34.15 -29.67 -12.56
C SER A 109 -34.25 -28.44 -11.68
N PHE A 110 -35.47 -28.07 -11.26
CA PHE A 110 -35.69 -26.81 -10.57
C PHE A 110 -35.17 -26.80 -9.13
N ILE A 111 -35.51 -27.81 -8.32
CA ILE A 111 -35.09 -27.86 -6.91
C ILE A 111 -33.55 -27.83 -6.76
N PRO A 112 -32.76 -28.66 -7.47
CA PRO A 112 -31.30 -28.61 -7.37
C PRO A 112 -30.73 -27.26 -7.79
N ALA A 113 -31.21 -26.68 -8.89
CA ALA A 113 -30.75 -25.37 -9.35
C ALA A 113 -31.04 -24.25 -8.34
N VAL A 114 -32.21 -24.26 -7.71
CA VAL A 114 -32.54 -23.31 -6.63
C VAL A 114 -31.64 -23.54 -5.42
N ASN A 115 -31.39 -24.79 -5.04
CA ASN A 115 -30.53 -25.11 -3.90
C ASN A 115 -29.08 -24.67 -4.14
N ASP A 116 -28.54 -24.86 -5.34
CA ASP A 116 -27.20 -24.42 -5.73
C ASP A 116 -27.07 -22.90 -5.62
N VAL A 117 -28.01 -22.16 -6.20
CA VAL A 117 -28.04 -20.68 -6.11
C VAL A 117 -28.24 -20.21 -4.68
N THR A 118 -29.05 -20.92 -3.89
CA THR A 118 -29.27 -20.62 -2.47
C THR A 118 -27.98 -20.79 -1.67
N SER A 119 -27.24 -21.89 -1.90
CA SER A 119 -25.93 -22.14 -1.30
C SER A 119 -24.92 -21.05 -1.68
N ASP A 120 -24.83 -20.70 -2.96
CA ASP A 120 -23.94 -19.63 -3.46
C ASP A 120 -24.27 -18.26 -2.86
N LEU A 121 -25.55 -17.96 -2.67
CA LEU A 121 -26.02 -16.75 -1.98
C LEU A 121 -25.54 -16.72 -0.53
N PHE A 122 -25.67 -17.83 0.21
CA PHE A 122 -25.21 -17.91 1.59
C PHE A 122 -23.69 -17.77 1.70
N HIS A 123 -22.94 -18.43 0.82
CA HIS A 123 -21.49 -18.35 0.78
C HIS A 123 -21.02 -16.93 0.46
N THR A 124 -21.62 -16.28 -0.54
CA THR A 124 -21.35 -14.88 -0.89
C THR A 124 -21.67 -13.94 0.28
N LYS A 125 -22.80 -14.15 0.95
CA LYS A 125 -23.20 -13.37 2.14
C LYS A 125 -22.19 -13.52 3.28
N SER A 126 -21.74 -14.74 3.56
CA SER A 126 -20.73 -15.02 4.59
C SER A 126 -19.42 -14.28 4.31
N LYS A 127 -18.91 -14.39 3.08
CA LYS A 127 -17.70 -13.67 2.65
C LYS A 127 -17.83 -12.16 2.73
N ASN A 128 -19.00 -11.61 2.41
CA ASN A 128 -19.23 -10.17 2.55
C ASN A 128 -19.14 -9.69 4.01
N GLU A 129 -19.65 -10.47 4.97
CA GLU A 129 -19.51 -10.13 6.39
C GLU A 129 -18.05 -10.27 6.87
N GLU A 130 -17.32 -11.28 6.39
CA GLU A 130 -15.88 -11.41 6.67
C GLU A 130 -15.07 -10.21 6.16
N ILE A 131 -15.30 -9.81 4.90
CA ILE A 131 -14.66 -8.62 4.31
C ILE A 131 -15.00 -7.36 5.12
N LYS A 132 -16.25 -7.21 5.56
CA LYS A 132 -16.69 -6.08 6.38
C LYS A 132 -15.97 -6.02 7.73
N LEU A 133 -15.72 -7.17 8.36
CA LEU A 133 -14.95 -7.26 9.60
C LEU A 133 -13.48 -6.88 9.38
N GLU A 134 -12.86 -7.37 8.32
CA GLU A 134 -11.47 -7.02 7.98
C GLU A 134 -11.32 -5.54 7.61
N LEU A 135 -12.29 -4.95 6.90
CA LEU A 135 -12.33 -3.51 6.64
C LEU A 135 -12.37 -2.71 7.94
N ALA A 136 -13.25 -3.06 8.87
CA ALA A 136 -13.35 -2.38 10.17
C ALA A 136 -12.06 -2.50 11.01
N LYS A 137 -11.35 -3.61 10.90
CA LYS A 137 -10.04 -3.81 11.54
C LYS A 137 -8.97 -2.93 10.90
N LEU A 138 -8.94 -2.88 9.57
CA LEU A 138 -8.00 -2.05 8.82
C LEU A 138 -8.21 -0.56 9.11
N GLU A 139 -9.47 -0.10 9.21
CA GLU A 139 -9.81 1.28 9.59
C GLU A 139 -9.27 1.67 10.96
N LYS A 140 -9.41 0.77 11.96
CA LYS A 140 -8.86 0.98 13.31
C LYS A 140 -7.33 1.06 13.30
N ASN A 141 -6.68 0.15 12.58
CA ASN A 141 -5.22 0.15 12.44
C ASN A 141 -4.74 1.43 11.74
N LEU A 142 -5.38 1.83 10.65
CA LEU A 142 -5.06 3.06 9.93
C LEU A 142 -5.19 4.27 10.85
N THR A 143 -6.28 4.35 11.62
CA THR A 143 -6.50 5.44 12.59
C THR A 143 -5.38 5.48 13.63
N ALA A 144 -4.99 4.34 14.20
CA ALA A 144 -3.91 4.27 15.18
C ALA A 144 -2.56 4.68 14.57
N THR A 145 -2.26 4.25 13.34
CA THR A 145 -1.05 4.61 12.61
C THR A 145 -1.01 6.12 12.31
N LEU A 146 -2.11 6.72 11.86
CA LEU A 146 -2.19 8.15 11.58
C LEU A 146 -1.98 9.02 12.83
N VAL A 147 -2.53 8.59 13.97
CA VAL A 147 -2.28 9.27 15.25
C VAL A 147 -0.80 9.20 15.62
N LEU A 148 -0.19 8.02 15.50
CA LEU A 148 1.24 7.85 15.78
C LEU A 148 2.12 8.68 14.85
N GLU A 149 1.82 8.70 13.54
CA GLU A 149 2.50 9.52 12.54
C GLU A 149 2.50 11.01 12.95
N LYS A 150 1.34 11.53 13.35
CA LYS A 150 1.21 12.91 13.82
C LYS A 150 2.07 13.18 15.06
N CYS A 151 2.05 12.27 16.04
CA CYS A 151 2.89 12.41 17.24
C CYS A 151 4.38 12.44 16.87
N LEU A 152 4.83 11.52 16.00
CA LEU A 152 6.22 11.46 15.55
C LEU A 152 6.62 12.72 14.78
N GLN A 153 5.72 13.28 13.97
CA GLN A 153 5.96 14.53 13.25
C GLN A 153 6.12 15.72 14.21
N GLU A 154 5.35 15.78 15.30
CA GLU A 154 5.49 16.81 16.33
C GLU A 154 6.82 16.67 17.10
N ASP A 155 7.21 15.45 17.45
CA ASP A 155 8.46 15.20 18.16
C ASP A 155 9.69 15.47 17.27
N LEU A 156 9.62 15.18 15.98
CA LEU A 156 10.63 15.58 15.01
C LEU A 156 10.83 17.10 15.01
N LYS A 157 9.73 17.89 14.93
CA LYS A 157 9.80 19.35 14.96
C LYS A 157 10.44 19.88 16.26
N LYS A 158 10.11 19.27 17.40
CA LYS A 158 10.74 19.63 18.69
C LYS A 158 12.24 19.32 18.69
N ALA A 159 12.63 18.15 18.17
CA ALA A 159 14.04 17.75 18.07
C ALA A 159 14.84 18.67 17.14
N GLU A 160 14.27 19.05 15.99
CA GLU A 160 14.88 20.00 15.05
C GLU A 160 15.10 21.38 15.71
N LEU A 161 14.11 21.87 16.46
CA LEU A 161 14.23 23.13 17.20
C LEU A 161 15.31 23.07 18.28
N HIS A 162 15.39 21.95 19.00
CA HIS A 162 16.44 21.73 20.00
C HIS A 162 17.83 21.72 19.35
N LEU A 163 17.98 21.03 18.21
CA LEU A 163 19.23 21.00 17.45
C LEU A 163 19.64 22.39 16.94
N CYS A 164 18.70 23.20 16.44
CA CYS A 164 19.00 24.60 16.07
C CYS A 164 19.52 25.42 17.26
N THR A 165 18.90 25.26 18.43
CA THR A 165 19.28 25.98 19.64
C THR A 165 20.68 25.58 20.11
N GLU A 166 20.98 24.28 20.14
CA GLU A 166 22.30 23.78 20.53
C GLU A 166 23.38 24.15 19.51
N ARG A 167 23.06 24.13 18.21
CA ARG A 167 23.98 24.61 17.18
C ARG A 167 24.36 26.07 17.42
N ALA A 168 23.38 26.95 17.64
CA ALA A 168 23.65 28.36 17.94
C ALA A 168 24.50 28.56 19.20
N ARG A 169 24.30 27.72 20.24
CA ARG A 169 25.15 27.74 21.45
C ARG A 169 26.58 27.32 21.16
N VAL A 170 26.77 26.24 20.39
CA VAL A 170 28.11 25.77 20.00
C VAL A 170 28.82 26.82 19.15
N ASP A 171 28.13 27.43 18.19
CA ASP A 171 28.68 28.48 17.34
C ASP A 171 29.11 29.70 18.17
N ASN A 172 28.29 30.12 19.14
CA ASN A 172 28.65 31.20 20.06
C ASN A 172 29.89 30.87 20.91
N ARG A 173 29.98 29.63 21.42
CA ARG A 173 31.16 29.16 22.18
C ARG A 173 32.40 29.12 21.30
N LEU A 174 32.27 28.69 20.04
CA LEU A 174 33.36 28.65 19.08
C LEU A 174 33.90 30.05 18.80
N GLN A 175 33.01 31.01 18.51
CA GLN A 175 33.38 32.41 18.32
C GLN A 175 34.10 33.00 19.54
N ASN A 176 33.63 32.68 20.75
CA ASN A 176 34.29 33.10 21.98
C ASN A 176 35.69 32.49 22.14
N MET A 177 35.85 31.21 21.82
CA MET A 177 37.15 30.54 21.85
C MET A 177 38.14 31.13 20.85
N ASP A 178 37.69 31.44 19.63
CA ASP A 178 38.52 32.08 18.61
C ASP A 178 38.98 33.47 19.05
N PHE A 179 38.10 34.26 19.67
CA PHE A 179 38.44 35.55 20.26
C PHE A 179 39.52 35.42 21.35
N LEU A 180 39.34 34.50 22.31
CA LEU A 180 40.30 34.28 23.39
C LEU A 180 41.66 33.82 22.85
N LYS A 181 41.66 32.96 21.83
CA LYS A 181 42.88 32.52 21.16
C LYS A 181 43.60 33.71 20.52
N ALA A 182 42.90 34.53 19.72
CA ALA A 182 43.47 35.73 19.11
C ALA A 182 44.06 36.69 20.16
N LYS A 183 43.34 36.92 21.27
CA LYS A 183 43.81 37.79 22.37
C LYS A 183 45.06 37.23 23.05
N SER A 184 45.12 35.91 23.26
CA SER A 184 46.32 35.27 23.83
C SER A 184 47.54 35.42 22.92
N GLU A 185 47.35 35.37 21.60
CA GLU A 185 48.44 35.57 20.64
C GLU A 185 48.91 37.02 20.63
N GLU A 186 47.99 38.00 20.69
CA GLU A 186 48.32 39.42 20.84
C GLU A 186 49.21 39.65 22.09
N PHE A 187 48.82 39.10 23.24
CA PHE A 187 49.63 39.19 24.46
C PHE A 187 51.00 38.52 24.30
N ARG A 188 51.06 37.34 23.67
CA ARG A 188 52.33 36.65 23.39
C ARG A 188 53.25 37.48 22.49
N PHE A 189 52.71 38.15 21.47
CA PHE A 189 53.49 39.08 20.64
C PHE A 189 53.99 40.28 21.45
N GLY A 190 53.13 40.87 22.28
CA GLY A 190 53.50 42.00 23.16
C GLY A 190 54.61 41.65 24.15
N ILE A 191 54.54 40.47 24.77
CA ILE A 191 55.58 39.97 25.69
C ILE A 191 56.91 39.84 24.94
N ARG A 192 56.94 39.14 23.80
CA ARG A 192 58.16 38.98 23.00
C ARG A 192 58.78 40.31 22.58
N ALA A 193 57.96 41.28 22.15
CA ALA A 193 58.45 42.60 21.78
C ALA A 193 59.05 43.37 22.97
N ALA A 194 58.47 43.22 24.17
CA ALA A 194 59.03 43.81 25.38
C ALA A 194 60.34 43.13 25.81
N GLU A 195 60.41 41.79 25.75
CA GLU A 195 61.61 41.01 26.01
C GLU A 195 62.75 41.37 25.04
N GLU A 196 62.45 41.53 23.76
CA GLU A 196 63.41 41.96 22.75
C GLU A 196 63.93 43.38 23.03
N LYS A 197 63.06 44.31 23.43
CA LYS A 197 63.47 45.65 23.87
C LYS A 197 64.38 45.62 25.10
N LEU A 198 64.07 44.78 26.09
CA LEU A 198 64.92 44.61 27.28
C LEU A 198 66.28 44.02 26.89
N SER A 199 66.29 43.01 26.04
CA SER A 199 67.51 42.37 25.53
C SER A 199 68.37 43.37 24.72
N ALA A 200 67.76 44.18 23.85
CA ALA A 200 68.46 45.22 23.07
C ALA A 200 69.07 46.33 23.94
N ARG A 201 68.48 46.60 25.12
CA ARG A 201 69.07 47.50 26.13
C ARG A 201 70.22 46.85 26.91
N GLY A 202 70.58 45.60 26.58
CA GLY A 202 71.60 44.82 27.26
C GLY A 202 71.13 44.25 28.60
N MET A 203 69.82 44.25 28.89
CA MET A 203 69.24 43.62 30.08
C MET A 203 68.88 42.17 29.77
N ASP A 204 69.89 41.30 29.71
CA ASP A 204 69.69 39.85 29.57
C ASP A 204 69.79 39.13 30.93
N ALA A 205 69.35 37.86 31.00
CA ALA A 205 69.33 37.07 32.25
C ALA A 205 70.70 36.91 32.94
N SER A 206 71.81 37.18 32.23
CA SER A 206 73.17 37.23 32.74
C SER A 206 73.45 38.43 33.65
N LEU A 207 72.69 39.53 33.54
CA LEU A 207 72.62 40.63 34.52
C LEU A 207 71.74 40.23 35.73
N SER A 208 71.85 38.98 36.16
CA SER A 208 71.20 38.54 37.40
C SER A 208 71.75 39.35 38.58
N HIS A 209 70.91 39.54 39.61
CA HIS A 209 71.33 40.13 40.88
C HIS A 209 72.63 39.48 41.39
N GLN A 210 72.78 38.17 41.20
CA GLN A 210 73.95 37.41 41.64
C GLN A 210 75.24 37.81 40.89
N SER A 211 75.16 38.02 39.57
CA SER A 211 76.29 38.50 38.76
C SER A 211 76.73 39.91 39.18
N LEU A 212 75.77 40.79 39.45
CA LEU A 212 75.99 42.16 39.90
C LEU A 212 76.66 42.21 41.29
N VAL A 213 76.21 41.37 42.21
CA VAL A 213 76.80 41.25 43.55
C VAL A 213 78.22 40.72 43.46
N ALA A 214 78.47 39.64 42.72
CA ALA A 214 79.81 39.09 42.56
C ALA A 214 80.80 40.09 41.94
N LEU A 215 80.36 40.91 40.98
CA LEU A 215 81.20 41.97 40.40
C LEU A 215 81.50 43.09 41.43
N SER A 216 80.52 43.44 42.25
CA SER A 216 80.68 44.44 43.32
C SER A 216 81.65 43.98 44.41
N GLU A 217 81.63 42.68 44.75
CA GLU A 217 82.56 42.07 45.71
C GLU A 217 83.99 42.05 45.15
N LYS A 218 84.17 41.66 43.88
CA LYS A 218 85.48 41.73 43.21
C LYS A 218 86.01 43.17 43.13
N LEU A 219 85.16 44.14 42.86
CA LEU A 219 85.53 45.55 42.86
C LEU A 219 85.95 46.02 44.26
N ALA A 220 85.24 45.60 45.31
CA ALA A 220 85.61 45.89 46.70
C ALA A 220 86.98 45.29 47.06
N GLU A 221 87.24 44.04 46.66
CA GLU A 221 88.53 43.39 46.87
C GLU A 221 89.67 44.07 46.08
N LEU A 222 89.44 44.40 44.81
CA LEU A 222 90.43 45.11 44.00
C LEU A 222 90.71 46.51 44.56
N LYS A 223 89.69 47.22 45.05
CA LYS A 223 89.88 48.47 45.78
C LYS A 223 90.73 48.25 47.03
N ARG A 224 90.43 47.23 47.83
CA ARG A 224 91.21 46.87 49.04
C ARG A 224 92.67 46.61 48.72
N GLN A 225 92.97 46.01 47.57
CA GLN A 225 94.34 45.77 47.08
C GLN A 225 94.98 47.03 46.47
N THR A 226 94.20 47.89 45.84
CA THR A 226 94.69 49.16 45.27
C THR A 226 95.07 50.16 46.36
N THR A 227 94.40 50.17 47.52
CA THR A 227 94.71 51.07 48.65
C THR A 227 96.16 50.94 49.17
N PRO A 228 96.70 49.74 49.48
CA PRO A 228 98.08 49.58 49.91
C PRO A 228 99.08 49.81 48.77
N LEU A 229 98.76 49.44 47.51
CA LEU A 229 99.63 49.77 46.38
C LEU A 229 99.71 51.28 46.14
N LYS A 230 98.58 52.00 46.27
CA LYS A 230 98.53 53.46 46.20
C LYS A 230 99.35 54.08 47.34
N LYS A 231 99.18 53.61 48.59
CA LYS A 231 100.03 54.04 49.72
C LYS A 231 101.51 53.75 49.50
N LYS A 232 101.84 52.62 48.86
CA LYS A 232 103.23 52.27 48.53
C LYS A 232 103.78 53.16 47.42
N LEU A 233 102.97 53.49 46.41
CA LEU A 233 103.32 54.46 45.37
C LEU A 233 103.49 55.88 45.94
N GLU A 234 102.60 56.32 46.82
CA GLU A 234 102.74 57.57 47.59
C GLU A 234 104.01 57.54 48.46
N SER A 235 104.33 56.42 49.12
CA SER A 235 105.61 56.30 49.83
C SER A 235 106.81 56.34 48.88
N TYR A 236 106.74 55.72 47.68
CA TYR A 236 107.81 55.83 46.67
C TYR A 236 107.95 57.26 46.13
N LEU A 237 106.85 58.02 46.02
CA LEU A 237 106.86 59.45 45.67
C LEU A 237 107.43 60.31 46.80
N ASP A 238 107.18 59.97 48.06
CA ASP A 238 107.74 60.64 49.25
C ASP A 238 109.23 60.31 49.49
N LEU A 239 109.70 59.14 49.03
CA LEU A 239 111.10 58.70 49.20
C LEU A 239 112.07 59.27 48.16
N MET A 240 111.63 60.10 47.21
CA MET A 240 112.54 60.75 46.25
C MET A 240 112.32 62.27 46.15
N PRO A 241 113.36 63.10 46.34
CA PRO A 241 113.33 64.49 45.95
C PRO A 241 113.44 64.60 44.42
N VAL A 242 112.32 64.39 43.71
CA VAL A 242 112.22 64.61 42.26
C VAL A 242 112.41 66.08 41.85
N ALA A 243 112.55 67.00 42.82
CA ALA A 243 113.01 68.37 42.58
C ALA A 243 114.54 68.49 42.37
N ILE A 244 115.35 67.52 42.81
CA ILE A 244 116.83 67.63 42.76
C ILE A 244 117.42 66.95 41.52
N PHE A 245 116.83 65.85 41.04
CA PHE A 245 117.35 65.14 39.85
C PHE A 245 117.01 65.82 38.52
N ILE A 246 115.89 66.56 38.44
CA ILE A 246 115.54 67.32 37.23
C ILE A 246 116.38 68.62 37.15
N THR A 247 116.72 69.25 38.28
CA THR A 247 117.50 70.50 38.30
C THR A 247 119.00 70.30 38.03
N PHE A 248 119.61 69.19 38.46
CA PHE A 248 121.03 68.92 38.18
C PHE A 248 121.31 68.58 36.72
N PHE A 249 120.38 67.90 36.02
CA PHE A 249 120.56 67.59 34.59
C PHE A 249 120.45 68.85 33.72
N PHE A 250 119.63 69.82 34.11
CA PHE A 250 119.51 71.09 33.39
C PHE A 250 120.64 72.09 33.69
N LEU A 251 121.19 72.15 34.92
CA LEU A 251 122.30 73.08 35.22
C LEU A 251 123.65 72.60 34.63
N LYS A 252 123.87 71.29 34.46
CA LYS A 252 125.11 70.77 33.88
C LYS A 252 125.22 71.00 32.36
N SER A 253 124.12 71.36 31.70
CA SER A 253 124.07 71.58 30.25
C SER A 253 124.24 73.06 29.84
N SER A 254 124.22 74.03 30.76
CA SER A 254 124.12 75.46 30.40
C SER A 254 125.34 76.35 30.66
N LEU A 255 126.44 75.89 31.26
CA LEU A 255 127.57 76.80 31.52
C LEU A 255 128.96 76.16 31.35
N LEU A 256 129.13 75.43 30.25
CA LEU A 256 130.42 75.05 29.66
C LEU A 256 130.59 75.72 28.29
N ILE A 257 130.31 77.03 28.21
CA ILE A 257 130.71 77.90 27.10
C ILE A 257 131.10 79.28 27.67
N PHE A 258 132.39 79.46 27.92
CA PHE A 258 133.11 80.74 28.00
C PHE A 258 134.04 80.77 26.76
N PRO A 259 134.57 81.90 26.22
CA PRO A 259 135.15 82.98 27.05
C PRO A 259 135.29 84.42 26.45
N LYS A 260 135.83 85.30 27.32
CA LYS A 260 136.87 86.34 27.08
C LYS A 260 136.55 87.64 26.32
N GLY A 261 136.88 88.77 26.98
CA GLY A 261 137.30 90.03 26.35
C GLY A 261 137.27 91.23 27.32
N PRO A 262 138.40 91.90 27.62
CA PRO A 262 138.49 93.00 28.60
C PRO A 262 138.67 94.39 27.97
N GLU A 263 138.01 95.41 28.52
CA GLU A 263 138.45 96.80 28.80
C GLU A 263 137.33 97.55 29.54
#